data_AF-A0A940B125-F1
#
_entry.id   AF-A0A940B125-F1
#
_cell.length_a   1.000
_cell.length_b   1.000
_cell.length_c   1.000
_cell.angle_alpha   90.00
_cell.angle_beta   90.00
_cell.angle_gamma   90.00
#
_symmetry.space_group_name_H-M   'P 1'
#
loop_
_entity.id
_entity.type
_entity.pdbx_description
1 polymer ?
#
loop_
_entity_poly.entity_id
_entity_poly.type
_entity_poly.pdbx_seq_one_letter_code
_entity_poly.pdbx_strand_id
1 'polypeptide(L)'
;MNTQGKTVSALESKKKSLLSHIDQLEISVGRQVLQASAPMVEQQLSVDYAAAAGTKQQLLRNIAEIEDLVNKQKELETKARNLQTSLSSKEELINAKLLELGRILYKNRNDSLPEEFKIHFAEAERLESLEDGYNQKVKEIETSLETASFLQKLAMQFKLSSLRNSAMVQQRKKEQVFISGARTVVETGENALSSTNISSELQNAFEACLEEYKELDSIKNQLLENADDAEVTKQSLVQLEASEFSGKKRIAQINSEISQIELNQDELCRTAGRSYVSRYCTKDGEKILECEGIGAEEIASIEKERTELVSINRRIDIMQLNTALSDADKKIASLEKSAEEIRDQIANLEENASVIAEQIAAAHAAREVIIGKRTQLETEEGASVKMLKDKEPEPENTQAPKKAASKKTSKKS
;
A
#
# COMPACT_ATOMS: atom_id res chain seq x y z
N MET A 1 14.97 -32.23 -20.10
CA MET A 1 15.30 -31.72 -18.74
C MET A 1 15.75 -32.89 -17.89
N ASN A 2 16.95 -32.80 -17.31
CA ASN A 2 17.58 -33.90 -16.58
C ASN A 2 16.83 -34.22 -15.27
N THR A 3 16.68 -35.50 -14.91
CA THR A 3 15.89 -35.93 -13.73
C THR A 3 16.51 -35.43 -12.42
N GLN A 4 17.85 -35.44 -12.31
CA GLN A 4 18.57 -34.87 -11.16
C GLN A 4 18.23 -33.39 -10.93
N GLY A 5 18.10 -32.58 -11.98
CA GLY A 5 17.78 -31.15 -11.84
C GLY A 5 16.40 -30.90 -11.23
N LYS A 6 15.42 -31.76 -11.52
CA LYS A 6 14.09 -31.71 -10.87
C LYS A 6 14.19 -32.07 -9.39
N THR A 7 15.00 -33.06 -9.03
CA THR A 7 15.20 -33.50 -7.64
C THR A 7 15.95 -32.45 -6.80
N VAL A 8 16.98 -31.79 -7.35
CA VAL A 8 17.66 -30.67 -6.66
C VAL A 8 16.69 -29.52 -6.41
N SER A 9 15.92 -29.10 -7.42
CA SER A 9 14.92 -28.03 -7.28
C SER A 9 13.84 -28.35 -6.22
N ALA A 10 13.41 -29.61 -6.11
CA ALA A 10 12.50 -30.04 -5.06
C ALA A 10 13.13 -29.97 -3.65
N LEU A 11 14.42 -30.32 -3.52
CA LEU A 11 15.18 -30.21 -2.27
C LEU A 11 15.42 -28.74 -1.88
N GLU A 12 15.71 -27.85 -2.83
CA GLU A 12 15.84 -26.41 -2.61
C GLU A 12 14.51 -25.78 -2.15
N SER A 13 13.40 -26.17 -2.76
CA SER A 13 12.06 -25.75 -2.33
C SER A 13 11.78 -26.19 -0.89
N LYS A 14 12.07 -27.46 -0.55
CA LYS A 14 11.92 -27.96 0.82
C LYS A 14 12.83 -27.23 1.82
N LYS A 15 14.09 -26.97 1.45
CA LYS A 15 15.03 -26.16 2.25
C LYS A 15 14.48 -24.76 2.55
N LYS A 16 13.90 -24.08 1.55
CA LYS A 16 13.27 -22.77 1.73
C LYS A 16 12.06 -22.84 2.67
N SER A 17 11.24 -23.90 2.56
CA SER A 17 10.10 -24.13 3.45
C SER A 17 10.53 -24.33 4.90
N LEU A 18 11.55 -25.17 5.16
CA LEU A 18 12.08 -25.41 6.50
C LEU A 18 12.71 -24.15 7.10
N LEU A 19 13.50 -23.38 6.34
CA LEU A 19 14.06 -22.11 6.81
C LEU A 19 12.95 -21.11 7.22
N SER A 20 11.85 -21.06 6.47
CA SER A 20 10.71 -20.20 6.81
C SER A 20 9.97 -20.66 8.05
N HIS A 21 9.86 -21.98 8.27
CA HIS A 21 9.17 -22.53 9.44
C HIS A 21 10.02 -22.42 10.70
N ILE A 22 11.34 -22.64 10.60
CA ILE A 22 12.29 -22.37 11.69
C ILE A 22 12.23 -20.90 12.13
N ASP A 23 12.19 -19.92 11.21
CA ASP A 23 12.06 -18.50 11.58
C ASP A 23 10.72 -18.21 12.31
N GLN A 24 9.62 -18.85 11.89
CA GLN A 24 8.32 -18.75 12.57
C GLN A 24 8.32 -19.38 13.96
N LEU A 25 8.95 -20.55 14.13
CA LEU A 25 9.11 -21.21 15.43
C LEU A 25 10.03 -20.38 16.35
N GLU A 26 11.12 -19.81 15.83
CA GLU A 26 11.99 -18.89 16.57
C GLU A 26 11.23 -17.64 17.02
N ILE A 27 10.37 -17.05 16.17
CA ILE A 27 9.47 -15.95 16.56
C ILE A 27 8.45 -16.39 17.61
N SER A 28 7.86 -17.59 17.51
CA SER A 28 6.93 -18.13 18.51
C SER A 28 7.58 -18.25 19.89
N VAL A 29 8.73 -18.94 19.96
CA VAL A 29 9.52 -19.07 21.19
C VAL A 29 9.87 -17.69 21.74
N GLY A 30 10.38 -16.81 20.88
CA GLY A 30 10.70 -15.42 21.20
C GLY A 30 9.55 -14.65 21.85
N ARG A 31 8.35 -14.76 21.28
CA ARG A 31 7.13 -14.14 21.78
C ARG A 31 6.76 -14.66 23.16
N GLN A 32 6.80 -15.98 23.37
CA GLN A 32 6.51 -16.59 24.67
C GLN A 32 7.52 -16.17 25.75
N VAL A 33 8.83 -16.20 25.45
CA VAL A 33 9.87 -15.88 26.43
C VAL A 33 9.89 -14.40 26.81
N LEU A 34 9.56 -13.50 25.87
CA LEU A 34 9.42 -12.06 26.14
C LEU A 34 8.16 -11.77 26.98
N GLN A 35 7.02 -12.39 26.64
CA GLN A 35 5.78 -12.23 27.42
C GLN A 35 5.90 -12.75 28.86
N ALA A 36 6.59 -13.88 29.04
CA ALA A 36 6.86 -14.44 30.35
C ALA A 36 8.02 -13.77 31.12
N SER A 37 8.72 -12.81 30.50
CA SER A 37 9.95 -12.19 31.05
C SER A 37 10.97 -13.25 31.51
N ALA A 38 11.22 -14.25 30.66
CA ALA A 38 12.03 -15.41 31.03
C ALA A 38 13.46 -14.99 31.44
N PRO A 39 14.01 -15.47 32.57
CA PRO A 39 15.24 -14.95 33.19
C PRO A 39 16.53 -15.18 32.36
N MET A 40 16.42 -15.85 31.22
CA MET A 40 17.50 -16.09 30.28
C MET A 40 17.52 -15.14 29.08
N VAL A 41 16.49 -14.32 28.89
CA VAL A 41 16.41 -13.32 27.82
C VAL A 41 17.02 -12.01 28.30
N GLU A 42 17.57 -11.23 27.38
CA GLU A 42 18.06 -9.88 27.69
C GLU A 42 16.91 -8.99 28.17
N GLN A 43 17.08 -8.37 29.34
CA GLN A 43 16.02 -7.61 30.01
C GLN A 43 15.52 -6.44 29.13
N GLN A 44 16.41 -5.81 28.37
CA GLN A 44 16.08 -4.72 27.46
C GLN A 44 15.06 -5.14 26.39
N LEU A 45 15.23 -6.31 25.77
CA LEU A 45 14.27 -6.82 24.77
C LEU A 45 12.86 -7.00 25.35
N SER A 46 12.77 -7.40 26.63
CA SER A 46 11.49 -7.57 27.32
C SER A 46 10.82 -6.22 27.61
N VAL A 47 11.61 -5.20 27.99
CA VAL A 47 11.14 -3.82 28.16
C VAL A 47 10.65 -3.22 26.85
N ASP A 48 11.43 -3.37 25.77
CA ASP A 48 11.09 -2.83 24.45
C ASP A 48 9.85 -3.51 23.86
N TYR A 49 9.72 -4.83 24.02
CA TYR A 49 8.53 -5.58 23.61
C TYR A 49 7.27 -5.14 24.38
N ALA A 50 7.39 -4.93 25.70
CA ALA A 50 6.29 -4.45 26.53
C ALA A 50 5.90 -3.00 26.19
N ALA A 51 6.87 -2.13 25.92
CA ALA A 51 6.62 -0.76 25.46
C ALA A 51 5.88 -0.75 24.11
N ALA A 52 6.35 -1.54 23.13
CA ALA A 52 5.68 -1.72 21.85
C ALA A 52 4.24 -2.25 22.00
N ALA A 53 4.01 -3.21 22.91
CA ALA A 53 2.69 -3.73 23.21
C ALA A 53 1.76 -2.66 23.84
N GLY A 54 2.29 -1.85 24.75
CA GLY A 54 1.58 -0.71 25.34
C GLY A 54 1.17 0.32 24.30
N THR A 55 2.09 0.73 23.41
CA THR A 55 1.79 1.64 22.30
C THR A 55 0.71 1.08 21.38
N LYS A 56 0.81 -0.20 20.98
CA LYS A 56 -0.23 -0.86 20.17
C LYS A 56 -1.59 -0.87 20.86
N GLN A 57 -1.66 -1.15 22.16
CA GLN A 57 -2.92 -1.09 22.92
C GLN A 57 -3.50 0.33 22.97
N GLN A 58 -2.66 1.36 23.15
CA GLN A 58 -3.13 2.74 23.14
C GLN A 58 -3.67 3.14 21.77
N LEU A 59 -2.98 2.79 20.68
CA LEU A 59 -3.43 3.05 19.32
C LEU A 59 -4.78 2.36 19.00
N LEU A 60 -4.99 1.14 19.48
CA LEU A 60 -6.27 0.44 19.36
C LEU A 60 -7.40 1.13 20.14
N ARG A 61 -7.11 1.69 21.33
CA ARG A 61 -8.08 2.52 22.07
C ARG A 61 -8.42 3.79 21.32
N ASN A 62 -7.42 4.48 20.77
CA ASN A 62 -7.62 5.69 19.98
C ASN A 62 -8.52 5.41 18.74
N ILE A 63 -8.40 4.25 18.08
CA ILE A 63 -9.32 3.86 17.00
C ILE A 63 -10.77 3.80 17.50
N ALA A 64 -11.03 3.04 18.57
CA ALA A 64 -12.37 2.89 19.13
C ALA A 64 -12.98 4.24 19.56
N GLU A 65 -12.17 5.09 20.21
CA GLU A 65 -12.58 6.43 20.62
C GLU A 65 -12.92 7.35 19.43
N ILE A 66 -12.13 7.30 18.34
CA ILE A 66 -12.45 8.02 17.09
C ILE A 66 -13.75 7.49 16.47
N GLU A 67 -13.99 6.17 16.48
CA GLU A 67 -15.21 5.58 15.93
C GLU A 67 -16.46 6.02 16.71
N ASP A 68 -16.40 5.97 18.04
CA ASP A 68 -17.48 6.42 18.93
C ASP A 68 -17.75 7.93 18.78
N LEU A 69 -16.71 8.76 18.79
CA LEU A 69 -16.85 10.22 18.62
C LEU A 69 -17.41 10.59 17.23
N VAL A 70 -16.98 9.91 16.16
CA VAL A 70 -17.52 10.11 14.80
C VAL A 70 -18.98 9.67 14.70
N ASN A 71 -19.41 8.67 15.47
CA ASN A 71 -20.82 8.28 15.52
C ASN A 71 -21.64 9.29 16.34
N LYS A 72 -21.18 9.69 17.53
CA LYS A 72 -21.78 10.76 18.35
C LYS A 72 -21.94 12.05 17.54
N GLN A 73 -20.94 12.44 16.73
CA GLN A 73 -21.02 13.62 15.88
C GLN A 73 -22.19 13.54 14.86
N LYS A 74 -22.39 12.40 14.21
CA LYS A 74 -23.52 12.21 13.26
C LYS A 74 -24.88 12.21 13.96
N GLU A 75 -24.95 11.65 15.16
CA GLU A 75 -26.17 11.67 15.98
C GLU A 75 -26.53 13.10 16.37
N LEU A 76 -25.55 13.89 16.82
CA LEU A 76 -25.71 15.32 17.14
C LEU A 76 -26.08 16.16 15.91
N GLU A 77 -25.49 15.90 14.74
CA GLU A 77 -25.90 16.54 13.47
C GLU A 77 -27.35 16.19 13.09
N THR A 78 -27.76 14.94 13.31
CA THR A 78 -29.12 14.48 13.00
C THR A 78 -30.13 15.08 13.97
N LYS A 79 -29.81 15.10 15.28
CA LYS A 79 -30.61 15.75 16.32
C LYS A 79 -30.74 17.25 16.05
N ALA A 80 -29.66 17.95 15.67
CA ALA A 80 -29.71 19.36 15.28
C ALA A 80 -30.66 19.61 14.09
N ARG A 81 -30.60 18.79 13.03
CA ARG A 81 -31.51 18.92 11.87
C ARG A 81 -32.98 18.70 12.27
N ASN A 82 -33.25 17.68 13.08
CA ASN A 82 -34.60 17.38 13.56
C ASN A 82 -35.17 18.51 14.44
N LEU A 83 -34.35 19.04 15.37
CA LEU A 83 -34.70 20.18 16.22
C LEU A 83 -34.92 21.46 15.39
N GLN A 84 -34.09 21.71 14.37
CA GLN A 84 -34.27 22.86 13.47
C GLN A 84 -35.58 22.76 12.67
N THR A 85 -35.95 21.57 12.18
CA THR A 85 -37.25 21.34 11.54
C THR A 85 -38.40 21.55 12.52
N SER A 86 -38.29 21.02 13.74
CA SER A 86 -39.29 21.19 14.79
C SER A 86 -39.46 22.66 15.18
N LEU A 87 -38.36 23.42 15.27
CA LEU A 87 -38.35 24.86 15.53
C LEU A 87 -39.14 25.61 14.44
N SER A 88 -38.82 25.40 13.17
CA SER A 88 -39.52 26.08 12.07
C SER A 88 -41.01 25.74 12.01
N SER A 89 -41.40 24.48 12.25
CA SER A 89 -42.82 24.11 12.36
C SER A 89 -43.53 24.75 13.56
N LYS A 90 -42.84 24.92 14.69
CA LYS A 90 -43.37 25.64 15.86
C LYS A 90 -43.45 27.15 15.64
N GLU A 91 -42.51 27.76 14.92
CA GLU A 91 -42.57 29.17 14.52
C GLU A 91 -43.77 29.45 13.61
N GLU A 92 -44.07 28.56 12.66
CA GLU A 92 -45.29 28.64 11.84
C GLU A 92 -46.57 28.55 12.68
N LEU A 93 -46.64 27.59 13.62
CA LEU A 93 -47.77 27.39 14.52
C LEU A 93 -48.00 28.60 15.45
N ILE A 94 -46.92 29.14 16.03
CA ILE A 94 -46.96 30.35 16.85
C ILE A 94 -47.44 31.54 16.04
N ASN A 95 -46.97 31.74 14.80
CA ASN A 95 -47.45 32.85 13.97
C ASN A 95 -48.95 32.71 13.64
N ALA A 96 -49.46 31.49 13.46
CA ALA A 96 -50.91 31.26 13.31
C ALA A 96 -51.69 31.57 14.59
N LYS A 97 -51.17 31.20 15.77
CA LYS A 97 -51.76 31.48 17.08
C LYS A 97 -51.73 32.96 17.44
N LEU A 98 -50.63 33.65 17.16
CA LEU A 98 -50.50 35.10 17.29
C LEU A 98 -51.47 35.85 16.36
N LEU A 99 -51.71 35.35 15.14
CA LEU A 99 -52.71 35.92 14.25
C LEU A 99 -54.14 35.76 14.79
N GLU A 100 -54.47 34.60 15.35
CA GLU A 100 -55.74 34.32 16.04
C GLU A 100 -55.93 35.28 17.24
N LEU A 101 -54.94 35.33 18.14
CA LEU A 101 -54.91 36.23 19.30
C LEU A 101 -55.03 37.72 18.89
N GLY A 102 -54.27 38.16 17.88
CA GLY A 102 -54.29 39.54 17.40
C GLY A 102 -55.64 39.96 16.79
N ARG A 103 -56.33 39.04 16.11
CA ARG A 103 -57.71 39.25 15.63
C ARG A 103 -58.70 39.36 16.80
N ILE A 104 -58.56 38.52 17.84
CA ILE A 104 -59.41 38.58 19.05
C ILE A 104 -59.18 39.89 19.81
N LEU A 105 -57.92 40.32 19.98
CA LEU A 105 -57.54 41.60 20.59
C LEU A 105 -58.17 42.79 19.84
N TYR A 106 -58.02 42.84 18.51
CA TYR A 106 -58.57 43.92 17.68
C TYR A 106 -60.11 43.98 17.69
N LYS A 107 -60.77 42.82 17.74
CA LYS A 107 -62.24 42.68 17.85
C LYS A 107 -62.77 43.15 19.21
N ASN A 108 -62.01 42.92 20.28
CA ASN A 108 -62.37 43.31 21.65
C ASN A 108 -61.70 44.62 22.11
N ARG A 109 -61.25 45.47 21.16
CA ARG A 109 -60.50 46.69 21.48
C ARG A 109 -61.32 47.66 22.34
N ASN A 110 -60.72 48.12 23.43
CA ASN A 110 -61.30 49.07 24.37
C ASN A 110 -60.18 49.95 24.97
N ASP A 111 -60.56 51.03 25.66
CA ASP A 111 -59.61 52.00 26.22
C ASP A 111 -58.69 51.42 27.32
N SER A 112 -59.08 50.26 27.88
CA SER A 112 -58.38 49.57 28.97
C SER A 112 -57.30 48.56 28.51
N LEU A 113 -57.07 48.41 27.20
CA LEU A 113 -55.85 47.76 26.71
C LEU A 113 -54.64 48.71 26.88
N PRO A 114 -53.46 48.22 27.30
CA PRO A 114 -52.26 49.05 27.44
C PRO A 114 -51.86 49.80 26.16
N GLU A 115 -51.25 50.97 26.36
CA GLU A 115 -51.02 51.97 25.31
C GLU A 115 -50.04 51.47 24.24
N GLU A 116 -49.08 50.62 24.61
CA GLU A 116 -48.13 49.96 23.73
C GLU A 116 -48.83 49.16 22.61
N PHE A 117 -50.04 48.67 22.85
CA PHE A 117 -50.81 47.88 21.88
C PHE A 117 -51.69 48.74 20.97
N LYS A 118 -52.07 49.95 21.38
CA LYS A 118 -53.00 50.81 20.60
C LYS A 118 -52.40 51.29 19.28
N ILE A 119 -51.08 51.44 19.21
CA ILE A 119 -50.34 51.79 17.99
C ILE A 119 -50.58 50.76 16.88
N HIS A 120 -50.63 49.47 17.22
CA HIS A 120 -50.92 48.40 16.26
C HIS A 120 -52.37 48.43 15.78
N PHE A 121 -53.33 48.80 16.65
CA PHE A 121 -54.74 48.89 16.24
C PHE A 121 -55.02 50.08 15.32
N ALA A 122 -54.39 51.24 15.53
CA ALA A 122 -54.51 52.39 14.63
C ALA A 122 -54.00 52.09 13.22
N GLU A 123 -52.88 51.38 13.09
CA GLU A 123 -52.37 50.93 11.79
C GLU A 123 -53.26 49.84 11.17
N ALA A 124 -53.83 48.93 11.97
CA ALA A 124 -54.80 47.94 11.49
C ALA A 124 -56.09 48.58 10.94
N GLU A 125 -56.66 49.59 11.63
CA GLU A 125 -57.80 50.37 11.14
C GLU A 125 -57.48 51.09 9.82
N ARG A 126 -56.28 51.68 9.71
CA ARG A 126 -55.81 52.35 8.49
C ARG A 126 -55.68 51.39 7.31
N LEU A 127 -55.19 50.17 7.56
CA LEU A 127 -55.05 49.12 6.54
C LEU A 127 -56.41 48.52 6.15
N GLU A 128 -57.32 48.35 7.10
CA GLU A 128 -58.70 47.91 6.87
C GLU A 128 -59.48 48.90 6.00
N SER A 129 -59.40 50.20 6.31
CA SER A 129 -60.01 51.25 5.49
C SER A 129 -59.49 51.27 4.04
N LEU A 130 -58.19 50.99 3.84
CA LEU A 130 -57.61 50.85 2.50
C LEU A 130 -58.06 49.58 1.79
N GLU A 131 -58.12 48.45 2.50
CA GLU A 131 -58.62 47.17 2.00
C GLU A 131 -60.06 47.30 1.50
N ASP A 132 -60.95 47.87 2.32
CA ASP A 132 -62.34 48.17 1.96
C ASP A 132 -62.44 49.12 0.77
N GLY A 133 -61.61 50.17 0.73
CA GLY A 133 -61.53 51.10 -0.40
C GLY A 133 -61.06 50.46 -1.72
N TYR A 134 -60.30 49.36 -1.67
CA TYR A 134 -60.00 48.54 -2.86
C TYR A 134 -61.14 47.58 -3.18
N ASN A 135 -61.73 46.91 -2.19
CA ASN A 135 -62.83 45.97 -2.35
C ASN A 135 -64.11 46.63 -2.90
N GLN A 136 -64.39 47.87 -2.51
CA GLN A 136 -65.49 48.66 -3.08
C GLN A 136 -65.26 48.94 -4.58
N LYS A 137 -64.05 49.35 -4.97
CA LYS A 137 -63.67 49.56 -6.39
C LYS A 137 -63.70 48.28 -7.21
N VAL A 138 -63.42 47.13 -6.60
CA VAL A 138 -63.61 45.81 -7.22
C VAL A 138 -65.09 45.59 -7.56
N LYS A 139 -66.00 45.77 -6.59
CA LYS A 139 -67.46 45.63 -6.81
C LYS A 139 -68.01 46.60 -7.87
N GLU A 140 -67.54 47.86 -7.86
CA GLU A 140 -67.92 48.87 -8.86
C GLU A 140 -67.52 48.44 -10.29
N ILE A 141 -66.33 47.88 -10.46
CA ILE A 141 -65.83 47.41 -11.77
C ILE A 141 -66.49 46.10 -12.17
N GLU A 142 -66.76 45.18 -11.24
CA GLU A 142 -67.54 43.96 -11.49
C GLU A 142 -68.95 44.28 -11.99
N THR A 143 -69.63 45.24 -11.36
CA THR A 143 -70.94 45.74 -11.81
C THR A 143 -70.85 46.41 -13.19
N SER A 144 -69.77 47.17 -13.44
CA SER A 144 -69.52 47.82 -14.74
C SER A 144 -69.16 46.84 -15.86
N LEU A 145 -68.70 45.63 -15.52
CA LEU A 145 -68.25 44.61 -16.46
C LEU A 145 -69.41 43.97 -17.23
N GLU A 146 -70.62 43.96 -16.68
CA GLU A 146 -71.81 43.38 -17.33
C GLU A 146 -72.17 44.17 -18.61
N THR A 147 -72.12 45.51 -18.53
CA THR A 147 -72.51 46.43 -19.60
C THR A 147 -71.37 46.85 -20.54
N ALA A 148 -70.12 46.46 -20.26
CA ALA A 148 -68.95 46.89 -21.02
C ALA A 148 -68.77 46.18 -22.38
N SER A 149 -68.18 46.88 -23.36
CA SER A 149 -67.76 46.33 -24.66
C SER A 149 -66.50 45.45 -24.53
N PHE A 150 -66.19 44.61 -25.53
CA PHE A 150 -65.09 43.63 -25.47
C PHE A 150 -63.72 44.22 -25.05
N LEU A 151 -63.29 45.33 -25.65
CA LEU A 151 -62.01 45.97 -25.30
C LEU A 151 -62.05 46.61 -23.89
N GLN A 152 -63.20 47.15 -23.47
CA GLN A 152 -63.38 47.66 -22.11
C GLN A 152 -63.35 46.52 -21.09
N LYS A 153 -63.95 45.35 -21.41
CA LYS A 153 -63.91 44.14 -20.58
C LYS A 153 -62.49 43.66 -20.34
N LEU A 154 -61.62 43.66 -21.36
CA LEU A 154 -60.20 43.33 -21.20
C LEU A 154 -59.45 44.31 -20.28
N ALA A 155 -59.65 45.62 -20.48
CA ALA A 155 -59.03 46.65 -19.61
C ALA A 155 -59.54 46.57 -18.15
N MET A 156 -60.84 46.30 -17.97
CA MET A 156 -61.45 46.12 -16.65
C MET A 156 -60.95 44.85 -15.95
N GLN A 157 -60.77 43.73 -16.66
CA GLN A 157 -60.18 42.50 -16.11
C GLN A 157 -58.76 42.71 -15.58
N PHE A 158 -57.91 43.44 -16.32
CA PHE A 158 -56.57 43.80 -15.85
C PHE A 158 -56.63 44.68 -14.58
N LYS A 159 -57.53 45.66 -14.56
CA LYS A 159 -57.75 46.54 -13.41
C LYS A 159 -58.30 45.78 -12.19
N LEU A 160 -59.20 44.81 -12.38
CA LEU A 160 -59.68 43.91 -11.31
C LEU A 160 -58.54 43.10 -10.71
N SER A 161 -57.70 42.47 -11.53
CA SER A 161 -56.54 41.70 -11.06
C SER A 161 -55.60 42.57 -10.21
N SER A 162 -55.29 43.78 -10.69
CA SER A 162 -54.47 44.76 -9.95
C SER A 162 -55.11 45.20 -8.61
N LEU A 163 -56.42 45.47 -8.59
CA LEU A 163 -57.12 45.87 -7.36
C LEU A 163 -57.27 44.73 -6.36
N ARG A 164 -57.57 43.50 -6.80
CA ARG A 164 -57.61 42.30 -5.95
C ARG A 164 -56.25 41.99 -5.34
N ASN A 165 -55.17 42.11 -6.12
CA ASN A 165 -53.80 42.01 -5.60
C ASN A 165 -53.50 43.12 -4.58
N SER A 166 -53.94 44.35 -4.84
CA SER A 166 -53.76 45.48 -3.91
C SER A 166 -54.50 45.26 -2.58
N ALA A 167 -55.75 44.80 -2.62
CA ALA A 167 -56.52 44.43 -1.45
C ALA A 167 -55.85 43.30 -0.65
N MET A 168 -55.45 42.21 -1.32
CA MET A 168 -54.73 41.09 -0.70
C MET A 168 -53.40 41.51 -0.06
N VAL A 169 -52.68 42.48 -0.63
CA VAL A 169 -51.47 43.04 -0.03
C VAL A 169 -51.78 43.85 1.25
N GLN A 170 -52.86 44.63 1.29
CA GLN A 170 -53.24 45.32 2.54
C GLN A 170 -53.74 44.33 3.60
N GLN A 171 -54.52 43.31 3.20
CA GLN A 171 -54.96 42.23 4.08
C GLN A 171 -53.75 41.54 4.74
N ARG A 172 -52.75 41.11 3.96
CA ARG A 172 -51.52 40.50 4.50
C ARG A 172 -50.74 41.44 5.43
N LYS A 173 -50.69 42.74 5.13
CA LYS A 173 -50.08 43.74 6.04
C LYS A 173 -50.86 43.85 7.35
N LYS A 174 -52.19 43.86 7.29
CA LYS A 174 -53.07 43.89 8.47
C LYS A 174 -52.85 42.65 9.35
N GLU A 175 -52.70 41.48 8.74
CA GLU A 175 -52.36 40.24 9.44
C GLU A 175 -50.98 40.28 10.11
N GLN A 176 -49.96 40.86 9.45
CA GLN A 176 -48.65 41.08 10.09
C GLN A 176 -48.72 42.06 11.27
N VAL A 177 -49.56 43.10 11.19
CA VAL A 177 -49.80 44.02 12.30
C VAL A 177 -50.51 43.32 13.47
N PHE A 178 -51.47 42.42 13.20
CA PHE A 178 -52.08 41.58 14.23
C PHE A 178 -51.08 40.64 14.91
N ILE A 179 -50.25 39.94 14.13
CA ILE A 179 -49.19 39.07 14.66
C ILE A 179 -48.20 39.87 15.52
N SER A 180 -47.77 41.04 15.04
CA SER A 180 -46.85 41.91 15.78
C SER A 180 -47.47 42.43 17.08
N GLY A 181 -48.72 42.89 17.06
CA GLY A 181 -49.38 43.40 18.27
C GLY A 181 -49.62 42.30 19.30
N ALA A 182 -50.07 41.13 18.85
CA ALA A 182 -50.23 39.95 19.71
C ALA A 182 -48.89 39.48 20.30
N ARG A 183 -47.81 39.54 19.52
CA ARG A 183 -46.45 39.21 19.98
C ARG A 183 -46.04 40.12 21.13
N THR A 184 -46.21 41.44 20.99
CA THR A 184 -45.91 42.39 22.07
C THR A 184 -46.73 42.08 23.34
N VAL A 185 -48.00 41.69 23.22
CA VAL A 185 -48.84 41.28 24.37
C VAL A 185 -48.25 40.05 25.07
N VAL A 186 -47.88 39.01 24.31
CA VAL A 186 -47.30 37.76 24.85
C VAL A 186 -45.93 38.00 25.48
N GLU A 187 -45.06 38.79 24.83
CA GLU A 187 -43.71 39.13 25.32
C GLU A 187 -43.73 40.06 26.55
N THR A 188 -44.79 40.84 26.76
CA THR A 188 -45.00 41.65 27.99
C THR A 188 -45.49 40.79 29.17
N GLY A 189 -45.91 39.55 28.92
CA GLY A 189 -46.27 38.55 29.94
C GLY A 189 -47.64 38.77 30.60
N GLU A 190 -47.97 37.92 31.58
CA GLU A 190 -49.29 37.84 32.23
C GLU A 190 -49.78 39.18 32.80
N ASN A 191 -48.86 40.07 33.20
CA ASN A 191 -49.18 41.41 33.69
C ASN A 191 -49.94 42.26 32.66
N ALA A 192 -49.71 42.08 31.35
CA ALA A 192 -50.34 42.86 30.27
C ALA A 192 -51.87 42.73 30.21
N LEU A 193 -52.41 41.64 30.76
CA LEU A 193 -53.84 41.29 30.76
C LEU A 193 -54.42 41.22 32.19
N SER A 194 -53.61 41.44 33.22
CA SER A 194 -53.97 41.22 34.64
C SER A 194 -54.98 42.21 35.23
N SER A 195 -55.20 43.38 34.60
CA SER A 195 -55.99 44.49 35.15
C SER A 195 -57.38 44.68 34.52
N THR A 196 -57.80 43.77 33.64
CA THR A 196 -58.97 43.99 32.75
C THR A 196 -60.00 42.86 32.84
N ASN A 197 -61.28 43.21 32.77
CA ASN A 197 -62.38 42.24 32.60
C ASN A 197 -62.32 41.65 31.17
N ILE A 198 -61.48 40.64 31.00
CA ILE A 198 -61.19 39.99 29.72
C ILE A 198 -62.19 38.87 29.45
N SER A 199 -62.50 38.64 28.17
CA SER A 199 -63.29 37.48 27.75
C SER A 199 -62.48 36.19 27.86
N SER A 200 -63.14 35.10 28.26
CA SER A 200 -62.49 33.77 28.29
C SER A 200 -61.92 33.34 26.94
N GLU A 201 -62.48 33.83 25.81
CA GLU A 201 -61.95 33.64 24.46
C GLU A 201 -60.54 34.25 24.32
N LEU A 202 -60.32 35.48 24.80
CA LEU A 202 -59.03 36.15 24.74
C LEU A 202 -58.03 35.54 25.72
N GLN A 203 -58.46 35.18 26.94
CA GLN A 203 -57.58 34.55 27.92
C GLN A 203 -57.08 33.17 27.44
N ASN A 204 -57.97 32.31 26.93
CA ASN A 204 -57.58 31.01 26.37
C ASN A 204 -56.61 31.15 25.18
N ALA A 205 -56.81 32.14 24.31
CA ALA A 205 -55.92 32.38 23.17
C ALA A 205 -54.53 32.88 23.59
N PHE A 206 -54.46 33.67 24.66
CA PHE A 206 -53.20 34.14 25.26
C PHE A 206 -52.43 33.00 25.96
N GLU A 207 -53.12 32.20 26.77
CA GLU A 207 -52.55 31.02 27.44
C GLU A 207 -52.00 30.01 26.43
N ALA A 208 -52.73 29.75 25.33
CA ALA A 208 -52.25 28.89 24.24
C ALA A 208 -51.00 29.44 23.53
N CYS A 209 -50.87 30.76 23.38
CA CYS A 209 -49.64 31.36 22.86
C CYS A 209 -48.47 31.16 23.85
N LEU A 210 -48.68 31.37 25.16
CA LEU A 210 -47.65 31.18 26.17
C LEU A 210 -47.16 29.72 26.26
N GLU A 211 -48.06 28.74 26.10
CA GLU A 211 -47.69 27.32 26.05
C GLU A 211 -46.79 27.00 24.86
N GLU A 212 -47.16 27.44 23.67
CA GLU A 212 -46.36 27.26 22.45
C GLU A 212 -44.98 27.96 22.53
N TYR A 213 -44.91 29.17 23.10
CA TYR A 213 -43.64 29.88 23.34
C TYR A 213 -42.71 29.12 24.30
N LYS A 214 -43.25 28.51 25.37
CA LYS A 214 -42.47 27.66 26.30
C LYS A 214 -41.87 26.45 25.58
N GLU A 215 -42.63 25.78 24.71
CA GLU A 215 -42.10 24.67 23.91
C GLU A 215 -41.04 25.13 22.90
N LEU A 216 -41.25 26.27 22.24
CA LEU A 216 -40.27 26.84 21.30
C LEU A 216 -38.96 27.22 21.99
N ASP A 217 -39.00 27.83 23.18
CA ASP A 217 -37.79 28.11 23.96
C ASP A 217 -37.13 26.83 24.49
N SER A 218 -37.90 25.79 24.83
CA SER A 218 -37.33 24.46 25.11
C SER A 218 -36.58 23.88 23.92
N ILE A 219 -37.09 24.03 22.69
CA ILE A 219 -36.40 23.58 21.47
C ILE A 219 -35.12 24.39 21.23
N LYS A 220 -35.13 25.71 21.44
CA LYS A 220 -33.93 26.57 21.35
C LYS A 220 -32.86 26.15 22.37
N ASN A 221 -33.26 25.87 23.61
CA ASN A 221 -32.33 25.42 24.65
C ASN A 221 -31.71 24.05 24.28
N GLN A 222 -32.51 23.11 23.77
CA GLN A 222 -32.00 21.83 23.27
C GLN A 222 -31.07 21.98 22.06
N LEU A 223 -31.26 22.99 21.21
CA LEU A 223 -30.35 23.33 20.11
C LEU A 223 -29.01 23.88 20.62
N LEU A 224 -29.03 24.73 21.66
CA LEU A 224 -27.82 25.25 22.31
C LEU A 224 -27.03 24.13 22.99
N GLU A 225 -27.68 23.31 23.83
CA GLU A 225 -27.07 22.14 24.47
C GLU A 225 -26.44 21.18 23.43
N ASN A 226 -27.14 20.92 22.33
CA ASN A 226 -26.65 20.07 21.25
C ASN A 226 -25.46 20.69 20.48
N ALA A 227 -25.37 22.02 20.41
CA ALA A 227 -24.24 22.72 19.81
C ALA A 227 -23.00 22.65 20.72
N ASP A 228 -23.17 22.81 22.03
CA ASP A 228 -22.10 22.66 23.02
C ASP A 228 -21.56 21.21 23.03
N ASP A 229 -22.45 20.20 23.05
CA ASP A 229 -22.10 18.78 22.94
C ASP A 229 -21.33 18.48 21.63
N ALA A 230 -21.70 19.12 20.53
CA ALA A 230 -21.06 18.95 19.23
C ALA A 230 -19.66 19.57 19.20
N GLU A 231 -19.46 20.73 19.82
CA GLU A 231 -18.15 21.38 19.92
C GLU A 231 -17.23 20.59 20.87
N VAL A 232 -17.71 20.06 21.99
CA VAL A 232 -16.94 19.15 22.87
C VAL A 232 -16.52 17.88 22.12
N THR A 233 -17.45 17.27 21.36
CA THR A 233 -17.17 16.08 20.54
C THR A 233 -16.12 16.37 19.47
N LYS A 234 -16.22 17.53 18.82
CA LYS A 234 -15.26 18.01 17.81
C LYS A 234 -13.88 18.30 18.42
N GLN A 235 -13.80 18.93 19.60
CA GLN A 235 -12.52 19.16 20.30
C GLN A 235 -11.85 17.85 20.71
N SER A 236 -12.63 16.83 21.11
CA SER A 236 -12.12 15.49 21.41
C SER A 236 -11.52 14.84 20.15
N LEU A 237 -12.20 14.97 18.98
CA LEU A 237 -11.65 14.53 17.69
C LEU A 237 -10.37 15.30 17.28
N VAL A 238 -10.25 16.58 17.62
CA VAL A 238 -9.01 17.37 17.38
C VAL A 238 -7.84 16.81 18.20
N GLN A 239 -8.06 16.46 19.48
CA GLN A 239 -7.02 15.88 20.35
C GLN A 239 -6.50 14.52 19.85
N LEU A 240 -7.33 13.77 19.13
CA LEU A 240 -6.97 12.49 18.49
C LEU A 240 -6.45 12.67 17.04
N GLU A 241 -6.20 13.90 16.60
CA GLU A 241 -5.78 14.27 15.24
C GLU A 241 -6.78 13.80 14.15
N ALA A 242 -8.03 13.55 14.54
CA ALA A 242 -9.11 13.04 13.70
C ALA A 242 -10.03 14.15 13.15
N SER A 243 -9.60 15.42 13.26
CA SER A 243 -10.29 16.60 12.71
C SER A 243 -9.65 17.12 11.41
N GLU A 244 -8.32 17.08 11.29
CA GLU A 244 -7.60 17.48 10.07
C GLU A 244 -7.73 16.42 8.96
N PHE A 245 -7.83 15.19 9.40
CA PHE A 245 -8.18 14.03 8.60
C PHE A 245 -9.65 13.70 8.85
N SER A 246 -10.37 13.12 7.88
CA SER A 246 -11.63 12.46 8.26
C SER A 246 -11.30 11.30 9.20
N GLY A 247 -12.13 11.01 10.21
CA GLY A 247 -11.81 9.95 11.20
C GLY A 247 -11.37 8.62 10.57
N LYS A 248 -11.98 8.23 9.44
CA LYS A 248 -11.55 7.08 8.62
C LYS A 248 -10.09 7.14 8.13
N LYS A 249 -9.60 8.32 7.72
CA LYS A 249 -8.21 8.55 7.32
C LYS A 249 -7.26 8.44 8.52
N ARG A 250 -7.61 9.01 9.69
CA ARG A 250 -6.78 8.88 10.90
C ARG A 250 -6.70 7.43 11.36
N ILE A 251 -7.83 6.69 11.37
CA ILE A 251 -7.87 5.25 11.64
C ILE A 251 -6.97 4.47 10.66
N ALA A 252 -7.00 4.79 9.37
CA ALA A 252 -6.11 4.14 8.38
C ALA A 252 -4.62 4.41 8.65
N GLN A 253 -4.27 5.62 9.09
CA GLN A 253 -2.91 5.95 9.53
C GLN A 253 -2.52 5.17 10.80
N ILE A 254 -3.39 5.13 11.82
CA ILE A 254 -3.15 4.36 13.04
C ILE A 254 -2.95 2.87 12.74
N ASN A 255 -3.72 2.28 11.81
CA ASN A 255 -3.52 0.90 11.37
C ASN A 255 -2.14 0.68 10.71
N SER A 256 -1.63 1.67 9.98
CA SER A 256 -0.25 1.65 9.44
C SER A 256 0.79 1.72 10.56
N GLU A 257 0.58 2.58 11.57
CA GLU A 257 1.43 2.67 12.77
C GLU A 257 1.43 1.33 13.55
N ILE A 258 0.26 0.70 13.75
CA ILE A 258 0.13 -0.63 14.36
C ILE A 258 0.91 -1.69 13.57
N SER A 259 0.81 -1.68 12.23
CA SER A 259 1.54 -2.64 11.38
C SER A 259 3.07 -2.48 11.51
N GLN A 260 3.58 -1.25 11.65
CA GLN A 260 5.01 -1.04 11.92
C GLN A 260 5.42 -1.52 13.32
N ILE A 261 4.56 -1.33 14.32
CA ILE A 261 4.80 -1.85 15.68
C ILE A 261 4.79 -3.38 15.69
N GLU A 262 3.91 -4.03 14.92
CA GLU A 262 3.88 -5.49 14.78
C GLU A 262 5.16 -6.04 14.14
N LEU A 263 5.66 -5.41 13.08
CA LEU A 263 6.95 -5.76 12.48
C LEU A 263 8.12 -5.63 13.47
N ASN A 264 8.17 -4.55 14.25
CA ASN A 264 9.16 -4.36 15.31
C ASN A 264 9.02 -5.44 16.41
N GLN A 265 7.80 -5.75 16.84
CA GLN A 265 7.55 -6.83 17.79
C GLN A 265 8.04 -8.19 17.28
N ASP A 266 7.84 -8.51 16.00
CA ASP A 266 8.33 -9.75 15.40
C ASP A 266 9.86 -9.78 15.25
N GLU A 267 10.52 -8.63 15.03
CA GLU A 267 11.98 -8.53 15.04
C GLU A 267 12.59 -8.71 16.45
N LEU A 268 11.97 -8.11 17.47
CA LEU A 268 12.31 -8.36 18.88
C LEU A 268 12.11 -9.84 19.25
N CYS A 269 10.97 -10.44 18.85
CA CYS A 269 10.70 -11.85 19.06
C CYS A 269 11.73 -12.74 18.36
N ARG A 270 12.03 -12.52 17.08
CA ARG A 270 13.06 -13.25 16.33
C ARG A 270 14.42 -13.20 17.04
N THR A 271 14.79 -12.03 17.55
CA THR A 271 16.08 -11.82 18.25
C THR A 271 16.13 -12.56 19.58
N ALA A 272 15.11 -12.39 20.43
CA ALA A 272 14.99 -13.09 21.71
C ALA A 272 14.91 -14.61 21.53
N GLY A 273 14.11 -15.07 20.56
CA GLY A 273 13.92 -16.48 20.23
C GLY A 273 15.20 -17.15 19.76
N ARG A 274 15.93 -16.56 18.79
CA ARG A 274 17.24 -17.07 18.36
C ARG A 274 18.25 -17.16 19.49
N SER A 275 18.33 -16.12 20.33
CA SER A 275 19.20 -16.10 21.51
C SER A 275 18.84 -17.22 22.50
N TYR A 276 17.55 -17.40 22.79
CA TYR A 276 17.04 -18.44 23.70
C TYR A 276 17.26 -19.86 23.16
N VAL A 277 16.81 -20.13 21.92
CA VAL A 277 16.95 -21.43 21.23
C VAL A 277 18.41 -21.86 21.12
N SER A 278 19.34 -20.93 20.89
CA SER A 278 20.78 -21.24 20.76
C SER A 278 21.43 -21.86 22.00
N ARG A 279 20.76 -21.83 23.16
CA ARG A 279 21.20 -22.48 24.40
C ARG A 279 20.82 -23.97 24.46
N TYR A 280 19.79 -24.37 23.71
CA TYR A 280 19.22 -25.71 23.74
C TYR A 280 19.58 -26.54 22.51
N CYS A 281 19.72 -25.93 21.32
CA CYS A 281 20.17 -26.63 20.12
C CYS A 281 21.10 -25.80 19.22
N THR A 282 22.06 -26.47 18.59
CA THR A 282 23.01 -25.85 17.65
C THR A 282 22.31 -25.43 16.35
N LYS A 283 23.01 -24.67 15.50
CA LYS A 283 22.52 -24.28 14.15
C LYS A 283 22.24 -25.49 13.26
N ASP A 284 22.88 -26.62 13.52
CA ASP A 284 22.75 -27.87 12.78
C ASP A 284 21.69 -28.83 13.38
N GLY A 285 21.08 -28.45 14.51
CA GLY A 285 20.03 -29.25 15.16
C GLY A 285 20.55 -30.24 16.20
N GLU A 286 21.79 -30.11 16.67
CA GLU A 286 22.31 -30.95 17.75
C GLU A 286 21.83 -30.41 19.10
N LYS A 287 21.26 -31.27 19.96
CA LYS A 287 20.80 -30.91 21.31
C LYS A 287 21.99 -30.61 22.23
N ILE A 288 21.93 -29.46 22.90
CA ILE A 288 22.93 -28.98 23.87
C ILE A 288 22.42 -29.17 25.31
N LEU A 289 21.16 -28.82 25.56
CA LEU A 289 20.48 -28.90 26.86
C LEU A 289 19.06 -29.43 26.67
N GLU A 290 18.49 -30.02 27.74
CA GLU A 290 17.07 -30.35 27.76
C GLU A 290 16.25 -29.09 28.08
N CYS A 291 15.11 -28.92 27.38
CA CYS A 291 14.17 -27.83 27.63
C CYS A 291 12.87 -28.44 28.18
N GLU A 292 12.56 -28.16 29.44
CA GLU A 292 11.31 -28.59 30.12
C GLU A 292 10.35 -27.41 30.36
N GLY A 293 10.55 -26.30 29.66
CA GLY A 293 9.90 -25.02 29.93
C GLY A 293 9.30 -24.34 28.69
N ILE A 294 9.38 -23.01 28.68
CA ILE A 294 8.77 -22.16 27.65
C ILE A 294 9.35 -22.51 26.27
N GLY A 295 8.46 -22.80 25.31
CA GLY A 295 8.83 -23.13 23.94
C GLY A 295 9.46 -24.52 23.73
N ALA A 296 9.31 -25.46 24.68
CA ALA A 296 9.95 -26.78 24.59
C ALA A 296 9.55 -27.59 23.34
N GLU A 297 8.27 -27.56 22.95
CA GLU A 297 7.75 -28.26 21.75
C GLU A 297 8.29 -27.62 20.46
N GLU A 298 8.35 -26.30 20.40
CA GLU A 298 8.92 -25.56 19.28
C GLU A 298 10.43 -25.75 19.18
N ILE A 299 11.15 -25.79 20.31
CA ILE A 299 12.60 -26.07 20.35
C ILE A 299 12.90 -27.48 19.84
N ALA A 300 12.13 -28.49 20.24
CA ALA A 300 12.26 -29.86 19.73
C ALA A 300 11.91 -29.95 18.22
N SER A 301 10.97 -29.12 17.76
CA SER A 301 10.64 -28.99 16.34
C SER A 301 11.78 -28.34 15.54
N ILE A 302 12.38 -27.26 16.06
CA ILE A 302 13.56 -26.59 15.49
C ILE A 302 14.76 -27.54 15.44
N GLU A 303 15.00 -28.34 16.49
CA GLU A 303 16.06 -29.37 16.54
C GLU A 303 15.94 -30.35 15.36
N LYS A 304 14.73 -30.90 15.19
CA LYS A 304 14.41 -31.84 14.10
C LYS A 304 14.54 -31.20 12.71
N GLU A 305 14.06 -29.97 12.54
CA GLU A 305 14.07 -29.30 11.24
C GLU A 305 15.46 -28.80 10.83
N ARG A 306 16.28 -28.33 11.78
CA ARG A 306 17.70 -28.04 11.53
C ARG A 306 18.46 -29.32 11.15
N THR A 307 18.23 -30.43 11.86
CA THR A 307 18.79 -31.74 11.51
C THR A 307 18.38 -32.19 10.10
N GLU A 308 17.10 -32.02 9.73
CA GLU A 308 16.64 -32.32 8.36
C GLU A 308 17.29 -31.39 7.32
N LEU A 309 17.45 -30.10 7.63
CA LEU A 309 18.08 -29.12 6.75
C LEU A 309 19.55 -29.46 6.49
N VAL A 310 20.30 -29.94 7.49
CA VAL A 310 21.65 -30.49 7.30
C VAL A 310 21.62 -31.71 6.38
N SER A 311 20.66 -32.63 6.54
CA SER A 311 20.52 -33.77 5.63
C SER A 311 20.17 -33.33 4.20
N ILE A 312 19.37 -32.28 4.01
CA ILE A 312 19.00 -31.76 2.69
C ILE A 312 20.21 -31.08 2.02
N ASN A 313 20.97 -30.26 2.74
CA ASN A 313 22.21 -29.67 2.23
C ASN A 313 23.17 -30.76 1.75
N ARG A 314 23.48 -31.75 2.61
CA ARG A 314 24.36 -32.88 2.25
C ARG A 314 23.87 -33.64 1.00
N ARG A 315 22.54 -33.82 0.83
CA ARG A 315 21.97 -34.46 -0.37
C ARG A 315 22.18 -33.60 -1.63
N ILE A 316 21.99 -32.29 -1.55
CA ILE A 316 22.26 -31.36 -2.66
C ILE A 316 23.76 -31.41 -3.02
N ASP A 317 24.65 -31.32 -2.03
CA ASP A 317 26.10 -31.34 -2.24
C ASP A 317 26.56 -32.65 -2.89
N ILE A 318 26.07 -33.80 -2.42
CA ILE A 318 26.36 -35.11 -3.02
C ILE A 318 25.87 -35.17 -4.48
N MET A 319 24.69 -34.63 -4.79
CA MET A 319 24.18 -34.59 -6.16
C MET A 319 25.00 -33.68 -7.08
N GLN A 320 25.50 -32.55 -6.58
CA GLN A 320 26.38 -31.66 -7.32
C GLN A 320 27.75 -32.34 -7.57
N LEU A 321 28.34 -32.95 -6.53
CA LEU A 321 29.59 -33.69 -6.63
C LEU A 321 29.50 -34.87 -7.62
N ASN A 322 28.41 -35.66 -7.57
CA ASN A 322 28.18 -36.74 -8.53
C ASN A 322 28.04 -36.24 -9.99
N THR A 323 27.52 -35.02 -10.18
CA THR A 323 27.45 -34.39 -11.51
C THR A 323 28.84 -33.99 -11.99
N ALA A 324 29.64 -33.32 -11.14
CA ALA A 324 31.02 -32.95 -11.45
C ALA A 324 31.92 -34.18 -11.71
N LEU A 325 31.70 -35.27 -10.98
CA LEU A 325 32.42 -36.54 -11.15
C LEU A 325 32.06 -37.18 -12.50
N SER A 326 30.76 -37.23 -12.87
CA SER A 326 30.34 -37.71 -14.20
C SER A 326 30.92 -36.88 -15.35
N ASP A 327 31.10 -35.57 -15.19
CA ASP A 327 31.73 -34.73 -16.21
C ASP A 327 33.26 -34.88 -16.24
N ALA A 328 33.89 -35.17 -15.09
CA ALA A 328 35.29 -35.57 -15.03
C ALA A 328 35.53 -36.92 -15.74
N ASP A 329 34.69 -37.93 -15.51
CA ASP A 329 34.77 -39.24 -16.16
C ASP A 329 34.66 -39.13 -17.68
N LYS A 330 33.71 -38.34 -18.20
CA LYS A 330 33.58 -38.05 -19.65
C LYS A 330 34.85 -37.42 -20.22
N LYS A 331 35.49 -36.53 -19.45
CA LYS A 331 36.74 -35.88 -19.84
C LYS A 331 37.93 -36.84 -19.79
N ILE A 332 37.99 -37.73 -18.82
CA ILE A 332 38.99 -38.80 -18.76
C ILE A 332 38.84 -39.70 -19.99
N ALA A 333 37.65 -40.22 -20.25
CA ALA A 333 37.38 -41.08 -21.41
C ALA A 333 37.72 -40.41 -22.76
N SER A 334 37.50 -39.09 -22.90
CA SER A 334 37.89 -38.36 -24.13
C SER A 334 39.41 -38.17 -24.26
N LEU A 335 40.11 -37.99 -23.15
CA LEU A 335 41.58 -37.92 -23.11
C LEU A 335 42.23 -39.29 -23.33
N GLU A 336 41.68 -40.36 -22.76
CA GLU A 336 42.12 -41.74 -22.98
C GLU A 336 42.00 -42.12 -24.45
N LYS A 337 40.85 -41.84 -25.08
CA LYS A 337 40.66 -42.03 -26.52
C LYS A 337 41.68 -41.23 -27.35
N SER A 338 41.90 -39.97 -27.02
CA SER A 338 42.90 -39.14 -27.73
C SER A 338 44.33 -39.66 -27.54
N ALA A 339 44.66 -40.20 -26.36
CA ALA A 339 45.96 -40.82 -26.11
C ALA A 339 46.13 -42.14 -26.89
N GLU A 340 45.07 -42.91 -27.08
CA GLU A 340 45.05 -44.11 -27.93
C GLU A 340 45.25 -43.74 -29.41
N GLU A 341 44.51 -42.75 -29.92
CA GLU A 341 44.70 -42.20 -31.28
C GLU A 341 46.15 -41.69 -31.52
N ILE A 342 46.81 -41.14 -30.50
CA ILE A 342 48.21 -40.71 -30.56
C ILE A 342 49.17 -41.92 -30.54
N ARG A 343 48.89 -42.98 -29.77
CA ARG A 343 49.71 -44.21 -29.78
C ARG A 343 49.68 -44.88 -31.16
N ASP A 344 48.52 -44.95 -31.79
CA ASP A 344 48.39 -45.48 -33.15
C ASP A 344 49.22 -44.66 -34.15
N GLN A 345 49.22 -43.33 -34.03
CA GLN A 345 50.06 -42.47 -34.86
C GLN A 345 51.56 -42.70 -34.63
N ILE A 346 51.99 -42.91 -33.37
CA ILE A 346 53.39 -43.25 -33.05
C ILE A 346 53.78 -44.59 -33.67
N ALA A 347 52.95 -45.63 -33.51
CA ALA A 347 53.22 -46.95 -34.09
C ALA A 347 53.37 -46.90 -35.62
N ASN A 348 52.49 -46.16 -36.31
CA ASN A 348 52.60 -45.93 -37.75
C ASN A 348 53.90 -45.18 -38.12
N LEU A 349 54.36 -44.21 -37.31
CA LEU A 349 55.62 -43.49 -37.55
C LEU A 349 56.85 -44.38 -37.30
N GLU A 350 56.81 -45.26 -36.29
CA GLU A 350 57.86 -46.24 -36.00
C GLU A 350 57.99 -47.28 -37.11
N GLU A 351 56.87 -47.78 -37.66
CA GLU A 351 56.87 -48.66 -38.83
C GLU A 351 57.51 -47.98 -40.05
N ASN A 352 57.11 -46.74 -40.36
CA ASN A 352 57.71 -45.95 -41.44
C ASN A 352 59.22 -45.71 -41.23
N ALA A 353 59.65 -45.47 -39.98
CA ALA A 353 61.07 -45.31 -39.65
C ALA A 353 61.86 -46.62 -39.88
N SER A 354 61.27 -47.77 -39.56
CA SER A 354 61.87 -49.09 -39.83
C SER A 354 62.04 -49.33 -41.34
N VAL A 355 61.02 -49.02 -42.15
CA VAL A 355 61.09 -49.14 -43.62
C VAL A 355 62.21 -48.24 -44.20
N ILE A 356 62.36 -47.02 -43.69
CA ILE A 356 63.46 -46.12 -44.11
C ILE A 356 64.82 -46.67 -43.68
N ALA A 357 64.94 -47.26 -42.50
CA ALA A 357 66.18 -47.88 -42.03
C ALA A 357 66.60 -49.07 -42.91
N GLU A 358 65.65 -49.92 -43.33
CA GLU A 358 65.90 -51.00 -44.30
C GLU A 358 66.36 -50.46 -45.66
N GLN A 359 65.72 -49.41 -46.17
CA GLN A 359 66.13 -48.75 -47.42
C GLN A 359 67.55 -48.16 -47.34
N ILE A 360 67.91 -47.55 -46.20
CA ILE A 360 69.26 -47.06 -45.94
C ILE A 360 70.26 -48.22 -45.89
N ALA A 361 69.95 -49.31 -45.20
CA ALA A 361 70.81 -50.50 -45.15
C ALA A 361 71.01 -51.13 -46.54
N ALA A 362 69.95 -51.25 -47.34
CA ALA A 362 70.02 -51.72 -48.72
C ALA A 362 70.86 -50.79 -49.61
N ALA A 363 70.72 -49.47 -49.45
CA ALA A 363 71.55 -48.48 -50.15
C ALA A 363 73.04 -48.56 -49.74
N HIS A 364 73.34 -48.80 -48.46
CA HIS A 364 74.70 -49.07 -48.00
C HIS A 364 75.27 -50.36 -48.60
N ALA A 365 74.50 -51.45 -48.62
CA ALA A 365 74.93 -52.71 -49.24
C ALA A 365 75.22 -52.53 -50.75
N ALA A 366 74.33 -51.83 -51.47
CA ALA A 366 74.54 -51.49 -52.88
C ALA A 366 75.78 -50.60 -53.09
N ARG A 367 76.03 -49.64 -52.20
CA ARG A 367 77.24 -48.81 -52.20
C ARG A 367 78.51 -49.65 -52.00
N GLU A 368 78.51 -50.61 -51.08
CA GLU A 368 79.68 -51.49 -50.87
C GLU A 368 79.94 -52.40 -52.08
N VAL A 369 78.90 -52.88 -52.78
CA VAL A 369 79.06 -53.58 -54.06
C VAL A 369 79.70 -52.67 -55.12
N ILE A 370 79.28 -51.41 -55.20
CA ILE A 370 79.88 -50.42 -56.12
C ILE A 370 81.34 -50.14 -55.74
N ILE A 371 81.65 -49.97 -54.45
CA ILE A 371 83.02 -49.74 -53.96
C ILE A 371 83.89 -50.95 -54.24
N GLY A 372 83.45 -52.17 -53.92
CA GLY A 372 84.19 -53.40 -54.20
C GLY A 372 84.50 -53.54 -55.70
N LYS A 373 83.53 -53.24 -56.57
CA LYS A 373 83.74 -53.23 -58.02
C LYS A 373 84.68 -52.11 -58.48
N ARG A 374 84.62 -50.93 -57.86
CA ARG A 374 85.55 -49.82 -58.13
C ARG A 374 86.98 -50.19 -57.74
N THR A 375 87.17 -50.76 -56.54
CA THR A 375 88.48 -51.20 -56.05
C THR A 375 89.03 -52.37 -56.87
N GLN A 376 88.18 -53.30 -57.31
CA GLN A 376 88.59 -54.33 -58.27
C GLN A 376 89.14 -53.69 -59.57
N LEU A 377 88.40 -52.76 -60.18
CA LEU A 377 88.84 -52.05 -61.38
C LEU A 377 90.11 -51.22 -61.13
N GLU A 378 90.25 -50.56 -59.98
CA GLU A 378 91.48 -49.85 -59.57
C GLU A 378 92.68 -50.80 -59.45
N THR A 379 92.48 -52.04 -58.95
CA THR A 379 93.55 -53.05 -58.88
C THR A 379 93.89 -53.67 -60.25
N GLU A 380 92.89 -53.86 -61.11
CA GLU A 380 93.08 -54.34 -62.50
C GLU A 380 93.80 -53.28 -63.35
N GLU A 381 93.46 -52.00 -63.19
CA GLU A 381 94.16 -50.86 -63.77
C GLU A 381 95.59 -50.75 -63.21
N GLY A 382 95.76 -50.81 -61.88
CA GLY A 382 97.08 -50.77 -61.25
C GLY A 382 98.00 -51.92 -61.66
N ALA A 383 97.45 -53.12 -61.87
CA ALA A 383 98.18 -54.27 -62.44
C ALA A 383 98.54 -54.04 -63.91
N SER A 384 97.63 -53.48 -64.70
CA SER A 384 97.86 -53.12 -66.11
C SER A 384 98.94 -52.03 -66.25
N VAL A 385 98.96 -51.04 -65.35
CA VAL A 385 99.98 -49.99 -65.28
C VAL A 385 101.34 -50.53 -64.83
N LYS A 386 101.38 -51.52 -63.92
CA LYS A 386 102.63 -52.24 -63.60
C LYS A 386 103.17 -53.02 -64.80
N MET A 387 102.31 -53.74 -65.51
CA MET A 387 102.66 -54.49 -66.73
C MET A 387 103.17 -53.59 -67.88
N LEU A 388 102.81 -52.30 -67.86
CA LEU A 388 103.37 -51.27 -68.74
C LEU A 388 104.70 -50.68 -68.22
N LYS A 389 104.90 -50.57 -66.90
CA LYS A 389 106.16 -50.08 -66.30
C LYS A 389 107.29 -51.11 -66.31
N ASP A 390 106.99 -52.40 -66.19
CA ASP A 390 108.00 -53.48 -66.22
C ASP A 390 108.47 -53.79 -67.66
N LYS A 391 108.15 -52.92 -68.64
CA LYS A 391 108.46 -53.07 -70.07
C LYS A 391 108.97 -51.80 -70.78
N GLU A 392 109.75 -50.95 -70.11
CA GLU A 392 110.73 -50.08 -70.82
C GLU A 392 111.85 -49.59 -69.88
N PRO A 393 113.11 -49.46 -70.36
CA PRO A 393 114.25 -49.07 -69.52
C PRO A 393 114.49 -47.55 -69.44
N GLU A 394 115.16 -47.11 -68.36
CA GLU A 394 115.69 -45.75 -68.12
C GLU A 394 116.66 -45.29 -69.24
N PRO A 395 116.81 -43.97 -69.55
CA PRO A 395 117.27 -42.96 -68.54
C PRO A 395 116.93 -41.45 -68.73
N GLU A 396 117.49 -40.64 -67.81
CA GLU A 396 117.88 -39.21 -67.89
C GLU A 396 116.87 -38.02 -67.87
N ASN A 397 116.72 -37.45 -66.68
CA ASN A 397 117.10 -36.06 -66.31
C ASN A 397 116.69 -34.85 -67.19
N THR A 398 115.68 -34.05 -66.76
CA THR A 398 115.82 -32.57 -66.65
C THR A 398 114.71 -31.84 -65.84
N GLN A 399 115.15 -30.84 -65.09
CA GLN A 399 114.55 -29.61 -64.49
C GLN A 399 113.02 -29.28 -64.46
N ALA A 400 112.65 -28.50 -63.43
CA ALA A 400 111.33 -27.92 -63.05
C ALA A 400 110.90 -26.71 -63.96
N PRO A 401 109.83 -25.87 -63.70
CA PRO A 401 108.94 -25.76 -62.51
C PRO A 401 107.46 -25.28 -62.67
N LYS A 402 106.74 -25.16 -61.52
CA LYS A 402 105.78 -24.08 -61.11
C LYS A 402 104.29 -24.04 -61.59
N LYS A 403 103.45 -23.73 -60.57
CA LYS A 403 102.15 -22.98 -60.58
C LYS A 403 100.89 -23.66 -61.17
N ALA A 404 99.65 -23.29 -60.81
CA ALA A 404 99.09 -22.68 -59.57
C ALA A 404 97.55 -22.61 -59.65
N ALA A 405 96.87 -22.61 -58.48
CA ALA A 405 95.48 -22.16 -58.28
C ALA A 405 94.37 -23.01 -58.98
N SER A 406 93.06 -22.88 -58.70
CA SER A 406 92.36 -21.94 -57.80
C SER A 406 91.00 -22.46 -57.28
N LYS A 407 90.68 -22.13 -56.01
CA LYS A 407 89.43 -21.51 -55.49
C LYS A 407 88.01 -22.06 -55.79
N LYS A 408 87.22 -22.19 -54.69
CA LYS A 408 85.81 -21.71 -54.45
C LYS A 408 84.69 -22.32 -55.33
N THR A 409 83.36 -22.28 -55.07
CA THR A 409 82.39 -21.97 -53.97
C THR A 409 81.03 -22.64 -54.36
N SER A 410 79.95 -22.80 -53.59
CA SER A 410 79.35 -22.11 -52.41
C SER A 410 78.70 -23.17 -51.47
N LYS A 411 78.14 -22.97 -50.25
CA LYS A 411 77.33 -21.95 -49.52
C LYS A 411 75.80 -22.02 -49.73
N LYS A 412 75.06 -22.11 -48.59
CA LYS A 412 73.61 -21.98 -48.35
C LYS A 412 72.72 -23.16 -48.78
N SER A 413 71.59 -23.43 -48.10
CA SER A 413 70.98 -22.72 -46.94
C SER A 413 70.86 -23.61 -45.71
#